data_AF-I3ST43-F1
#
_entry.id   AF-I3ST43-F1
#
_cell.length_a   1.000
_cell.length_b   1.000
_cell.length_c   1.000
_cell.angle_alpha   90.00
_cell.angle_beta   90.00
_cell.angle_gamma   90.00
#
_symmetry.space_group_name_H-M   'P 1'
#
loop_
_entity.id
_entity.type
_entity.pdbx_description
1 polymer ?
#
loop_
_entity_poly.entity_id
_entity_poly.type
_entity_poly.pdbx_seq_one_letter_code
_entity_poly.pdbx_strand_id
1 'polypeptide(L)'
;MLQQNICTNDEKHHYKGTLNGTIHIVAGGAGAFLSTYTSLKTKWSIFKDYDYGFVKLTALDHSNLVFEYKKSRDGKVYDSFKISRDYRDILACTMDSCSSVTLAS
;
A
#
# COMPACT_ATOMS: atom_id res chain seq x y z
N MET A 1 4.30 1.56 4.69
CA MET A 1 3.43 2.75 4.90
C MET A 1 4.28 4.00 4.90
N LEU A 2 3.89 5.09 4.22
CA LEU A 2 4.69 6.31 4.08
C LEU A 2 3.91 7.54 4.55
N GLN A 3 4.56 8.38 5.35
CA GLN A 3 4.12 9.74 5.69
C GLN A 3 5.35 10.63 5.79
N GLN A 4 5.33 11.81 5.16
CA GLN A 4 6.45 12.77 5.19
C GLN A 4 7.84 12.14 4.88
N ASN A 5 7.92 11.25 3.90
CA ASN A 5 9.12 10.49 3.49
C ASN A 5 9.68 9.48 4.52
N ILE A 6 8.96 9.21 5.62
CA ILE A 6 9.33 8.26 6.66
C ILE A 6 8.39 7.04 6.62
N CYS A 7 8.95 5.84 6.75
CA CYS A 7 8.16 4.63 6.88
C CYS A 7 7.50 4.59 8.26
N THR A 8 6.16 4.56 8.30
CA THR A 8 5.40 4.50 9.56
C THR A 8 5.05 3.07 9.97
N ASN A 9 5.31 2.10 9.10
CA ASN A 9 5.14 0.68 9.37
C ASN A 9 6.20 -0.10 8.57
N ASP A 10 6.87 -1.05 9.25
CA ASP A 10 7.93 -1.90 8.71
C ASP A 10 7.41 -3.21 8.08
N GLU A 11 6.13 -3.52 8.24
CA GLU A 11 5.46 -4.62 7.55
C GLU A 11 5.52 -4.44 6.04
N LYS A 12 5.77 -5.53 5.32
CA LYS A 12 5.92 -5.51 3.85
C LYS A 12 4.72 -6.13 3.13
N HIS A 13 4.09 -7.14 3.75
CA HIS A 13 3.06 -7.95 3.11
C HIS A 13 1.77 -8.08 3.92
N HIS A 14 1.81 -7.97 5.25
CA HIS A 14 0.64 -8.21 6.11
C HIS A 14 0.41 -7.01 7.02
N TYR A 15 -0.36 -6.05 6.52
CA TYR A 15 -0.72 -4.85 7.25
C TYR A 15 -1.95 -5.13 8.12
N LYS A 16 -1.85 -4.85 9.42
CA LYS A 16 -2.92 -5.08 10.39
C LYS A 16 -3.20 -3.84 11.23
N GLY A 17 -4.46 -3.66 11.62
CA GLY A 17 -4.89 -2.61 12.55
C GLY A 17 -4.82 -1.21 11.95
N THR A 18 -4.58 -0.22 12.81
CA THR A 18 -4.51 1.19 12.42
C THR A 18 -3.25 1.48 11.62
N LEU A 19 -3.47 2.15 10.49
CA LEU A 19 -2.49 2.39 9.46
C LEU A 19 -2.09 3.87 9.47
N ASN A 20 -0.93 4.16 10.08
CA ASN A 20 -0.41 5.53 10.29
C ASN A 20 0.21 6.15 9.02
N GLY A 21 -0.40 5.99 7.85
CA GLY A 21 0.14 6.54 6.61
C GLY A 21 -0.54 5.98 5.37
N THR A 22 0.09 6.14 4.21
CA THR A 22 -0.47 5.65 2.94
C THR A 22 0.50 4.71 2.24
N ILE A 23 -0.02 3.69 1.55
CA ILE A 23 0.76 2.87 0.62
C ILE A 23 0.69 3.53 -0.75
N HIS A 24 1.84 3.88 -1.31
CA HIS A 24 1.93 4.43 -2.66
C HIS A 24 2.37 3.35 -3.63
N ILE A 25 1.62 3.17 -4.72
CA ILE A 25 1.87 2.16 -5.74
C ILE A 25 2.03 2.85 -7.09
N VAL A 26 3.05 2.46 -7.84
CA VAL A 26 3.26 2.88 -9.23
C VAL A 26 3.00 1.67 -10.14
N ALA A 27 1.92 1.73 -10.92
CA ALA A 27 1.48 0.66 -11.81
C ALA A 27 1.35 1.13 -13.27
N GLY A 28 2.33 1.90 -13.75
CA GLY A 28 2.33 2.48 -15.10
C GLY A 28 2.81 1.55 -16.23
N GLY A 29 3.22 0.31 -15.90
CA GLY A 29 3.81 -0.66 -16.85
C GLY A 29 2.78 -1.39 -17.71
N ALA A 30 1.76 -0.71 -18.26
CA ALA A 30 0.66 -1.37 -18.95
C ALA A 30 0.95 -1.75 -20.43
N GLY A 31 1.99 -1.18 -21.06
CA GLY A 31 2.33 -1.50 -22.47
C GLY A 31 3.15 -0.46 -23.23
N ALA A 32 3.38 0.74 -22.68
CA ALA A 32 4.27 1.75 -23.25
C ALA A 32 5.75 1.48 -22.91
N PHE A 33 6.68 2.17 -23.55
CA PHE A 33 8.12 2.01 -23.28
C PHE A 33 8.44 2.07 -21.79
N LEU A 34 9.19 1.08 -21.30
CA LEU A 34 9.52 0.96 -19.88
C LEU A 34 10.51 2.06 -19.45
N SER A 35 10.25 2.68 -18.30
CA SER A 35 11.10 3.73 -17.73
C SER A 35 12.09 3.15 -16.73
N THR A 36 13.39 3.38 -16.94
CA THR A 36 14.44 2.84 -16.07
C THR A 36 14.42 3.47 -14.68
N TYR A 37 14.68 2.68 -13.65
CA TYR A 37 14.82 3.18 -12.28
C TYR A 37 16.17 3.87 -12.07
N THR A 38 16.18 4.86 -11.16
CA THR A 38 17.42 5.40 -10.62
C THR A 38 18.17 4.36 -9.77
N SER A 39 19.50 4.52 -9.65
CA SER A 39 20.35 3.69 -8.79
C SER A 39 20.13 3.94 -7.30
N LEU A 40 19.41 5.00 -6.92
CA LEU A 40 19.06 5.28 -5.53
C LEU A 40 18.14 4.19 -4.95
N LYS A 41 18.60 3.59 -3.84
CA LYS A 41 17.82 2.70 -2.98
C LYS A 41 17.26 3.50 -1.81
N THR A 42 15.99 3.85 -1.88
CA THR A 42 15.29 4.52 -0.78
C THR A 42 14.73 3.50 0.20
N LYS A 43 14.67 3.85 1.50
CA LYS A 43 14.16 2.96 2.54
C LYS A 43 12.68 2.57 2.35
N TRP A 44 11.91 3.43 1.68
CA TRP A 44 10.47 3.27 1.47
C TRP A 44 10.10 2.51 0.19
N SER A 45 11.06 2.21 -0.69
CA SER A 45 10.80 1.44 -1.91
C SER A 45 10.96 -0.06 -1.63
N ILE A 46 9.83 -0.73 -1.39
CA ILE A 46 9.77 -2.14 -0.98
C ILE A 46 9.95 -3.09 -2.18
N PHE A 47 9.24 -2.82 -3.27
CA PHE A 47 9.26 -3.65 -4.49
C PHE A 47 9.40 -2.77 -5.73
N LYS A 48 10.13 -3.27 -6.74
CA LYS A 48 10.32 -2.63 -8.06
C LYS A 48 10.36 -3.73 -9.10
N ASP A 49 9.63 -3.55 -10.20
CA ASP A 49 9.68 -4.48 -11.33
C ASP A 49 9.76 -3.69 -12.64
N TYR A 50 10.80 -3.95 -13.43
CA TYR A 50 11.02 -3.34 -14.74
C TYR A 50 10.43 -4.26 -15.81
N ASP A 51 9.12 -4.42 -15.77
CA ASP A 51 8.38 -5.30 -16.68
C ASP A 51 6.94 -4.82 -16.84
N TYR A 52 6.23 -5.39 -17.81
CA TYR A 52 4.83 -5.09 -18.02
C TYR A 52 3.96 -5.84 -17.02
N GLY A 53 3.02 -5.12 -16.42
CA GLY A 53 2.12 -5.68 -15.43
C GLY A 53 0.97 -4.77 -15.06
N PHE A 54 0.07 -5.31 -14.26
CA PHE A 54 -1.12 -4.63 -13.78
C PHE A 54 -1.40 -5.01 -12.33
N VAL A 55 -2.20 -4.18 -11.68
CA VAL A 55 -2.64 -4.37 -10.30
C VAL A 55 -4.04 -4.95 -10.27
N LYS A 56 -4.28 -5.87 -9.35
CA LYS A 56 -5.59 -6.36 -8.99
C LYS A 56 -5.83 -6.12 -7.50
N LEU A 57 -6.92 -5.42 -7.20
CA LEU A 57 -7.40 -5.19 -5.84
C LEU A 57 -8.63 -6.07 -5.61
N THR A 58 -8.63 -6.84 -4.53
CA THR A 58 -9.72 -7.73 -4.15
C THR A 58 -10.15 -7.41 -2.71
N ALA A 59 -11.33 -6.81 -2.55
CA ALA A 59 -11.96 -6.70 -1.24
C ALA A 59 -12.66 -8.03 -0.93
N LEU A 60 -12.11 -8.80 0.01
CA LEU A 60 -12.68 -10.09 0.41
C LEU A 60 -13.90 -9.88 1.32
N ASP A 61 -13.80 -8.91 2.21
CA ASP A 61 -14.86 -8.48 3.13
C ASP A 61 -14.59 -7.03 3.58
N HIS A 62 -15.37 -6.54 4.55
CA HIS A 62 -15.25 -5.18 5.08
C HIS A 62 -13.95 -4.91 5.84
N SER A 63 -13.25 -5.96 6.27
CA SER A 63 -12.02 -5.86 7.04
C SER A 63 -10.78 -6.28 6.26
N ASN A 64 -10.93 -7.03 5.17
CA ASN A 64 -9.84 -7.68 4.43
C ASN A 64 -9.79 -7.19 2.97
N LEU A 65 -8.68 -6.52 2.64
CA LEU A 65 -8.32 -6.14 1.28
C LEU A 65 -7.03 -6.85 0.87
N VAL A 66 -7.02 -7.42 -0.33
CA VAL A 66 -5.83 -8.04 -0.93
C VAL A 66 -5.43 -7.25 -2.17
N PHE A 67 -4.14 -6.93 -2.24
CA PHE A 67 -3.48 -6.36 -3.40
C PHE A 67 -2.59 -7.43 -4.04
N GLU A 68 -2.67 -7.55 -5.36
CA GLU A 68 -1.82 -8.42 -6.16
C GLU A 68 -1.28 -7.62 -7.36
N TYR A 69 0.04 -7.60 -7.54
CA TYR A 69 0.69 -7.17 -8.76
C TYR A 69 0.98 -8.39 -9.63
N LYS A 70 0.53 -8.33 -10.88
CA LYS A 70 0.63 -9.43 -11.84
C LYS A 70 1.37 -8.98 -13.08
N LYS A 71 2.28 -9.83 -13.58
CA LYS A 71 2.94 -9.56 -14.86
C LYS A 71 2.00 -9.87 -16.01
N SER A 72 2.04 -9.04 -17.04
CA SER A 72 1.22 -9.22 -18.24
C SER A 72 1.69 -10.41 -19.08
N ARG A 73 2.97 -10.81 -18.95
CA ARG A 73 3.56 -11.91 -19.71
C ARG A 73 2.94 -13.27 -19.39
N ASP A 74 2.69 -13.56 -18.11
CA ASP A 74 2.25 -14.88 -17.66
C ASP A 74 1.03 -14.83 -16.72
N GLY A 75 0.57 -13.65 -16.34
CA GLY A 75 -0.55 -13.49 -15.43
C GLY A 75 -0.30 -14.07 -14.04
N LYS A 76 0.95 -14.27 -13.62
CA LYS A 76 1.30 -14.71 -12.25
C LYS A 76 1.48 -13.51 -11.33
N VAL A 77 1.34 -13.75 -10.03
CA VAL A 77 1.52 -12.75 -8.97
C VAL A 77 3.00 -12.65 -8.62
N TYR A 78 3.53 -11.43 -8.61
CA TYR A 78 4.95 -11.16 -8.31
C TYR A 78 5.14 -10.29 -7.07
N ASP A 79 4.14 -9.48 -6.72
CA ASP A 79 4.08 -8.79 -5.43
C ASP A 79 2.66 -8.84 -4.90
N SER A 80 2.52 -8.93 -3.59
CA SER A 80 1.21 -8.95 -2.94
C SER A 80 1.31 -8.47 -1.51
N PHE A 81 0.24 -7.81 -1.06
CA PHE A 81 0.05 -7.49 0.33
C PHE A 81 -1.42 -7.57 0.71
N LYS A 82 -1.68 -7.83 1.98
CA LYS A 82 -3.00 -7.88 2.58
C LYS A 82 -3.12 -6.78 3.64
N ILE A 83 -4.23 -6.07 3.62
CA ILE A 83 -4.65 -5.17 4.68
C ILE A 83 -5.80 -5.84 5.41
N SER A 84 -5.65 -6.04 6.72
CA SER A 84 -6.66 -6.57 7.62
C SER A 84 -6.92 -5.57 8.72
N ARG A 85 -8.03 -4.83 8.67
CA ARG A 85 -8.36 -3.79 9.65
C ARG A 85 -9.87 -3.71 9.84
N ASP A 86 -10.32 -3.53 11.07
CA ASP A 86 -11.74 -3.38 11.36
C ASP A 86 -12.17 -1.90 11.31
N TYR A 87 -13.47 -1.63 11.28
CA TYR A 87 -14.01 -0.27 11.24
C TYR A 87 -13.50 0.61 12.40
N ARG A 88 -13.27 0.02 13.58
CA ARG A 88 -12.70 0.73 14.74
C ARG A 88 -11.27 1.23 14.48
N ASP A 89 -10.49 0.48 13.71
CA ASP A 89 -9.12 0.85 13.36
C ASP A 89 -9.05 2.01 12.38
N ILE A 90 -10.14 2.26 11.64
CA ILE A 90 -10.31 3.40 10.71
C ILE A 90 -10.63 4.67 11.49
N LEU A 91 -11.40 4.57 12.58
CA LEU A 91 -11.76 5.70 13.44
C LEU A 91 -10.68 6.08 14.45
N ALA A 92 -9.65 5.24 14.62
CA ALA A 92 -8.56 5.51 15.53
C ALA A 92 -7.76 6.74 15.07
N CYS A 93 -7.42 7.62 16.00
CA CYS A 93 -6.58 8.78 15.70
C CYS A 93 -5.17 8.34 15.31
N THR A 94 -4.68 8.91 14.21
CA THR A 94 -3.29 8.73 13.76
C THR A 94 -2.60 10.10 13.66
N MET A 95 -1.29 10.10 13.43
CA MET A 95 -0.50 11.34 13.29
C MET A 95 -1.10 12.21 12.17
N ASP A 96 -1.49 13.43 12.53
CA ASP A 96 -2.18 14.41 11.67
C ASP A 96 -3.62 14.02 11.22
N SER A 97 -4.18 12.92 11.72
CA SER A 97 -5.55 12.48 11.41
C SER A 97 -6.32 12.13 12.68
N CYS A 98 -6.81 13.15 13.36
CA CYS A 98 -7.68 13.03 14.53
C CYS A 98 -8.76 14.10 14.49
N SER A 99 -10.03 13.69 14.59
CA SER A 99 -11.15 14.63 14.60
C SER A 99 -11.24 15.39 15.91
N SER A 100 -11.67 16.65 15.86
CA SER A 100 -11.88 17.47 17.05
C SER A 100 -12.94 16.83 17.97
N VAL A 101 -12.65 16.81 19.27
CA VAL A 101 -13.57 16.33 20.31
C VAL A 101 -14.12 17.50 21.12
N THR A 102 -15.35 17.37 21.62
CA THR A 102 -15.94 18.32 22.59
C THR A 102 -15.80 17.76 24.01
N LEU A 103 -15.64 18.64 24.99
CA LEU A 103 -15.60 18.27 26.42
C LEU A 103 -17.00 18.27 27.06
N ALA A 104 -18.06 18.53 26.30
CA ALA A 104 -19.43 18.43 26.79
C ALA A 104 -19.84 16.95 26.98
N SER A 105 -20.50 16.64 28.10
CA SER A 105 -21.12 15.34 28.41
C SER A 105 -22.62 15.48 28.57
#